data_AF-A0A522YTB3-F1
#
_entry.id   AF-A0A522YTB3-F1
#
_cell.length_a   1.000
_cell.length_b   1.000
_cell.length_c   1.000
_cell.angle_alpha   90.00
_cell.angle_beta   90.00
_cell.angle_gamma   90.00
#
_symmetry.space_group_name_H-M   'P 1'
#
loop_
_entity.id
_entity.type
_entity.pdbx_description
1 polymer ?
#
loop_
_entity_poly.entity_id
_entity_poly.type
_entity_poly.pdbx_seq_one_letter_code
_entity_poly.pdbx_strand_id
1 'polypeptide(L)'
;HGGEVELLGVCRQKIAIGPQLRFEGVEGPVDYPRAEEVAAMARAVKSAIPSLRGYWGMDFIDDGGRLALIEVNPRLTSSYPLYGASTPFNIPRYAIFGVKR
;
A
#
# COMPACT_ATOMS: atom_id res chain seq x y z
N HIS A 1 -3.84 -16.15 14.10
CA HIS A 1 -3.79 -16.98 12.88
C HIS A 1 -4.07 -16.09 11.68
N GLY A 2 -3.20 -16.18 10.68
CA GLY A 2 -2.88 -15.12 9.72
C GLY A 2 -4.05 -14.78 8.79
N GLY A 3 -4.49 -13.53 8.82
CA GLY A 3 -5.34 -12.99 7.77
C GLY A 3 -4.58 -12.97 6.45
N GLU A 4 -5.26 -13.33 5.37
CA GLU A 4 -4.72 -13.18 4.02
C GLU A 4 -4.34 -11.72 3.76
N VAL A 5 -3.22 -11.52 3.09
CA VAL A 5 -2.77 -10.20 2.64
C VAL A 5 -3.13 -10.07 1.18
N GLU A 6 -3.97 -9.10 0.88
CA GLU A 6 -4.37 -8.74 -0.46
C GLU A 6 -3.72 -7.41 -0.85
N LEU A 7 -3.05 -7.39 -2.02
CA LEU A 7 -2.53 -6.16 -2.59
C LEU A 7 -3.67 -5.45 -3.33
N LEU A 8 -4.08 -4.28 -2.84
CA LEU A 8 -5.16 -3.49 -3.46
C LEU A 8 -4.71 -2.77 -4.73
N GLY A 9 -3.42 -2.45 -4.84
CA GLY A 9 -2.84 -1.77 -5.98
C GLY A 9 -1.50 -1.14 -5.63
N VAL A 10 -0.78 -0.71 -6.67
CA VAL A 10 0.47 0.04 -6.54
C VAL A 10 0.19 1.48 -6.93
N CYS A 11 0.62 2.43 -6.11
CA CYS A 11 0.51 3.85 -6.40
C CYS A 11 1.91 4.46 -6.50
N ARG A 12 2.09 5.39 -7.43
CA ARG A 12 3.33 6.14 -7.55
C ARG A 12 3.23 7.44 -6.77
N GLN A 13 4.17 7.68 -5.86
CA GLN A 13 4.32 8.98 -5.22
C GLN A 13 5.13 9.91 -6.12
N LYS A 14 4.65 11.14 -6.29
CA LYS A 14 5.38 12.22 -6.98
C LYS A 14 6.18 12.97 -5.93
N ILE A 15 7.51 12.85 -6.00
CA ILE A 15 8.43 13.49 -5.07
C ILE A 15 9.30 14.46 -5.85
N ALA A 16 9.27 15.74 -5.48
CA ALA A 16 10.23 16.71 -5.96
C ALA A 16 11.54 16.60 -5.17
N ILE A 17 12.65 16.60 -5.91
CA ILE A 17 14.00 16.54 -5.36
C ILE A 17 14.56 17.96 -5.26
N GLY A 18 15.06 18.32 -4.09
CA GLY A 18 15.73 19.57 -3.80
C GLY A 18 16.56 19.44 -2.53
N PRO A 19 16.87 20.54 -1.82
CA PRO A 19 17.53 20.49 -0.52
C PRO A 19 16.79 19.60 0.51
N GLN A 20 15.48 19.43 0.30
CA GLN A 20 14.62 18.50 1.01
C GLN A 20 13.72 17.78 -0.01
N LEU A 21 13.34 16.54 0.29
CA LEU A 21 12.33 15.83 -0.48
C LEU A 21 10.95 16.42 -0.18
N ARG A 22 10.16 16.67 -1.22
CA ARG A 22 8.79 17.18 -1.08
C ARG A 22 7.81 16.25 -1.77
N PHE A 23 6.81 15.79 -1.02
CA PHE A 23 5.68 15.07 -1.57
C PHE A 23 4.75 16.03 -2.33
N GLU A 24 4.51 15.75 -3.61
CA GLU A 24 3.69 16.58 -4.51
C GLU A 24 2.36 15.92 -4.88
N GLY A 25 2.21 14.63 -4.58
CA GLY A 25 0.97 13.92 -4.80
C GLY A 25 1.17 12.44 -5.06
N VAL A 26 0.08 11.78 -5.43
CA VAL A 26 0.04 10.36 -5.72
C VAL A 26 -0.75 10.13 -7.01
N GLU A 27 -0.32 9.14 -7.79
CA GLU A 27 -1.07 8.63 -8.93
C GLU A 27 -1.29 7.12 -8.79
N GLY A 28 -2.43 6.65 -9.28
CA GLY A 28 -2.72 5.23 -9.40
C GLY A 28 -4.16 4.85 -9.06
N PRO A 29 -4.45 3.54 -8.96
CA PRO A 29 -3.50 2.43 -9.13
C PRO A 29 -2.83 2.44 -10.51
N VAL A 30 -1.52 2.18 -10.57
CA VAL A 30 -0.78 2.06 -11.83
C VAL A 30 -0.59 0.60 -12.19
N ASP A 31 -0.52 0.30 -13.50
CA ASP A 31 -0.05 -1.00 -13.97
C ASP A 31 1.46 -1.11 -13.68
N TYR A 32 1.81 -1.86 -12.64
CA TYR A 32 3.17 -1.98 -12.16
C TYR A 32 3.74 -3.37 -12.51
N PRO A 33 4.79 -3.47 -13.34
CA PRO A 33 5.28 -4.76 -13.87
C PRO A 33 5.70 -5.77 -12.80
N ARG A 34 6.08 -5.30 -11.61
CA ARG A 34 6.57 -6.13 -10.49
C ARG A 34 5.55 -6.24 -9.36
N ALA A 35 4.25 -6.12 -9.65
CA ALA A 35 3.18 -6.16 -8.63
C ALA A 35 3.22 -7.44 -7.77
N GLU A 36 3.58 -8.59 -8.34
CA GLU A 36 3.73 -9.84 -7.57
C GLU A 36 4.87 -9.79 -6.54
N GLU A 37 5.98 -9.13 -6.87
CA GLU A 37 7.08 -8.92 -5.91
C GLU A 37 6.65 -7.97 -4.78
N VAL A 38 5.84 -6.96 -5.11
CA VAL A 38 5.22 -6.08 -4.12
C VAL A 38 4.25 -6.87 -3.22
N ALA A 39 3.42 -7.75 -3.77
CA ALA A 39 2.55 -8.62 -2.99
C ALA A 39 3.33 -9.57 -2.08
N ALA A 40 4.44 -10.14 -2.57
CA ALA A 40 5.35 -10.95 -1.76
C ALA A 40 5.98 -10.14 -0.60
N MET A 41 6.41 -8.91 -0.87
CA MET A 41 6.90 -7.98 0.16
C MET A 41 5.82 -7.66 1.21
N ALA A 42 4.57 -7.45 0.78
CA ALA A 42 3.46 -7.21 1.70
C ALA A 42 3.21 -8.41 2.65
N ARG A 43 3.28 -9.64 2.12
CA ARG A 43 3.18 -10.88 2.92
C ARG A 43 4.33 -11.00 3.91
N ALA A 44 5.56 -10.66 3.50
CA ALA A 44 6.73 -10.65 4.38
C ALA A 44 6.57 -9.64 5.52
N VAL A 45 6.08 -8.43 5.23
CA VAL A 45 5.76 -7.40 6.24
C VAL A 45 4.73 -7.91 7.24
N LYS A 46 3.64 -8.52 6.77
CA LYS A 46 2.61 -9.11 7.65
C LYS A 46 3.15 -10.21 8.56
N SER A 47 4.05 -11.04 8.04
CA SER A 47 4.72 -12.10 8.80
C SER A 47 5.61 -11.50 9.89
N ALA A 48 6.37 -10.46 9.57
CA ALA A 48 7.22 -9.74 10.51
C ALA A 48 6.44 -8.94 11.56
N ILE A 49 5.23 -8.45 11.22
CA ILE A 49 4.35 -7.68 12.11
C ILE A 49 3.00 -8.39 12.25
N PRO A 50 2.89 -9.46 13.09
CA PRO A 50 1.66 -10.24 13.23
C PRO A 50 0.44 -9.43 13.71
N SER A 51 0.65 -8.31 14.40
CA SER A 51 -0.40 -7.39 14.85
C SER A 51 -0.93 -6.46 13.75
N LEU A 52 -0.25 -6.34 12.60
CA LEU A 52 -0.69 -5.51 11.48
C LEU A 52 -2.01 -6.06 10.91
N ARG A 53 -3.06 -5.23 10.93
CA ARG A 53 -4.44 -5.60 10.59
C ARG A 53 -5.15 -4.43 9.92
N GLY A 54 -6.20 -4.72 9.14
CA GLY A 54 -6.96 -3.70 8.44
C GLY A 54 -6.22 -3.16 7.23
N TYR A 55 -6.54 -1.91 6.86
CA TYR A 55 -5.86 -1.18 5.79
C TYR A 55 -4.54 -0.60 6.32
N TRP A 56 -3.46 -0.83 5.57
CA TRP A 56 -2.15 -0.24 5.81
C TRP A 56 -1.47 0.01 4.48
N GLY A 57 -0.60 1.00 4.43
CA GLY A 57 0.25 1.27 3.28
C GLY A 57 1.68 0.79 3.51
N MET A 58 2.42 0.59 2.43
CA MET A 58 3.87 0.47 2.48
C MET A 58 4.47 1.30 1.36
N ASP A 59 5.53 2.02 1.69
CA ASP A 59 6.28 2.82 0.73
C ASP A 59 7.55 2.05 0.38
N PHE A 60 7.85 1.98 -0.92
CA PHE A 60 9.04 1.33 -1.44
C PHE A 60 9.65 2.12 -2.59
N ILE A 61 10.94 1.91 -2.82
CA ILE A 61 11.66 2.43 -3.99
C ILE A 61 11.99 1.25 -4.89
N ASP A 62 11.76 1.42 -6.20
CA ASP A 62 12.26 0.54 -7.25
C ASP A 62 13.37 1.27 -7.99
N ASP A 63 14.59 0.74 -7.92
CA ASP A 63 15.74 1.27 -8.66
C ASP A 63 15.91 0.65 -10.07
N GLY A 64 14.95 -0.18 -10.50
CA GLY A 64 14.98 -0.93 -11.75
C GLY A 64 15.56 -2.34 -11.63
N GLY A 65 16.19 -2.67 -10.50
CA GLY A 65 16.66 -4.03 -10.19
C GLY A 65 16.11 -4.57 -8.87
N ARG A 66 15.94 -3.69 -7.87
CA ARG A 66 15.58 -4.07 -6.51
C ARG A 66 14.44 -3.20 -5.96
N LEU A 67 13.51 -3.87 -5.28
CA LEU A 67 12.53 -3.21 -4.43
C LEU A 67 13.10 -3.04 -3.02
N ALA A 68 13.15 -1.80 -2.55
CA ALA A 68 13.57 -1.45 -1.20
C ALA A 68 12.37 -0.93 -0.41
N LEU A 69 11.93 -1.67 0.60
CA LEU A 69 10.93 -1.21 1.56
C LEU A 69 11.50 -0.05 2.38
N ILE A 70 10.76 1.05 2.47
CA ILE A 70 11.15 2.26 3.20
C ILE A 70 10.31 2.42 4.47
N GLU A 71 8.98 2.31 4.35
CA GLU A 71 8.06 2.57 5.45
C GLU A 71 6.87 1.61 5.42
N VAL A 72 6.40 1.21 6.60
CA VAL A 72 5.11 0.54 6.78
C VAL A 72 4.21 1.47 7.57
N ASN A 73 3.08 1.83 6.97
CA ASN A 73 2.10 2.77 7.50
C ASN A 73 0.87 2.01 8.02
N PRO A 74 0.76 1.70 9.33
CA PRO A 74 -0.39 1.01 9.92
C PRO A 74 -1.62 1.92 10.08
N ARG A 75 -1.92 2.73 9.07
CA ARG A 75 -2.97 3.74 9.00
C ARG A 75 -3.33 4.02 7.56
N LEU A 76 -4.35 4.87 7.35
CA LEU A 76 -4.62 5.43 6.03
C LEU A 76 -3.44 6.28 5.54
N THR A 77 -3.18 6.18 4.24
CA THR A 77 -2.14 6.91 3.51
C THR A 77 -2.78 7.87 2.50
N SER A 78 -1.98 8.78 1.94
CA SER A 78 -2.44 9.71 0.91
C SER A 78 -2.93 9.02 -0.38
N SER A 79 -2.63 7.73 -0.58
CA SER A 79 -3.17 6.93 -1.68
C SER A 79 -4.60 6.44 -1.45
N TYR A 80 -5.11 6.44 -0.23
CA TYR A 80 -6.46 5.93 0.09
C TYR A 80 -7.59 6.57 -0.75
N PRO A 81 -7.64 7.90 -0.97
CA PRO A 81 -8.69 8.51 -1.78
C PRO A 81 -8.80 7.96 -3.22
N LEU A 82 -7.71 7.44 -3.78
CA LEU A 82 -7.71 6.81 -5.12
C LEU A 82 -8.55 5.53 -5.17
N TYR A 83 -8.67 4.83 -4.04
CA TYR A 83 -9.46 3.61 -3.91
C TYR A 83 -10.87 3.87 -3.38
N GLY A 84 -11.03 4.89 -2.53
CA GLY A 84 -12.33 5.25 -1.96
C GLY A 84 -13.36 5.67 -3.01
N ALA A 85 -12.92 6.27 -4.13
CA ALA A 85 -13.79 6.66 -5.23
C ALA A 85 -14.15 5.51 -6.19
N SER A 86 -13.42 4.38 -6.14
CA SER A 86 -13.51 3.29 -7.11
C SER A 86 -14.19 2.02 -6.58
N THR A 87 -14.64 2.02 -5.32
CA THR A 87 -15.29 0.88 -4.69
C THR A 87 -16.63 1.27 -4.05
N PRO A 88 -17.67 0.41 -4.09
CA PRO A 88 -18.98 0.71 -3.51
C PRO A 88 -19.01 0.54 -1.98
N PHE A 89 -17.87 0.23 -1.35
CA PHE A 89 -17.75 -0.01 0.08
C PHE A 89 -16.49 0.63 0.65
N ASN A 90 -16.50 0.92 1.96
CA ASN A 90 -15.33 1.45 2.64
C ASN A 90 -14.28 0.34 2.86
N ILE A 91 -13.19 0.37 2.09
CA ILE A 91 -12.14 -0.65 2.13
C ILE A 91 -11.52 -0.82 3.53
N PRO A 92 -11.14 0.24 4.28
CA PRO A 92 -10.66 0.10 5.65
C PRO A 92 -11.64 -0.62 6.58
N ARG A 93 -12.93 -0.31 6.46
CA ARG A 93 -13.98 -0.99 7.22
C ARG A 93 -14.04 -2.47 6.85
N TYR A 94 -14.00 -2.78 5.55
CA TYR A 94 -13.99 -4.16 5.05
C TYR A 94 -12.77 -4.93 5.57
N ALA A 95 -11.58 -4.34 5.52
CA ALA A 95 -10.34 -4.98 5.93
C ALA A 95 -10.28 -5.32 7.44
N ILE A 96 -11.10 -4.65 8.27
CA ILE A 96 -11.19 -4.93 9.71
C ILE A 96 -12.34 -5.90 10.03
N PHE A 97 -13.50 -5.73 9.39
CA PHE A 97 -14.75 -6.39 9.81
C PHE A 97 -15.31 -7.41 8.81
N GLY A 98 -14.72 -7.54 7.62
CA GLY A 98 -15.28 -8.30 6.49
C GLY A 98 -16.56 -7.68 5.91
N VAL A 99 -17.21 -8.36 4.97
CA VAL A 99 -18.59 -8.01 4.56
C VAL A 99 -19.52 -8.39 5.71
N LYS A 100 -19.93 -7.42 6.54
CA LYS A 100 -21.16 -7.58 7.30
C LYS A 100 -22.32 -7.38 6.33
N ARG A 101 -22.99 -8.48 5.96
CA ARG A 101 -24.37 -8.44 5.44
C ARG A 101 -25.30 -7.91 6.52
#